data_AF-A0A7R7ZMX7-F1
#
_entry.id   AF-A0A7R7ZMX7-F1
#
_cell.length_a   1.000
_cell.length_b   1.000
_cell.length_c   1.000
_cell.angle_alpha   90.00
_cell.angle_beta   90.00
_cell.angle_gamma   90.00
#
_symmetry.space_group_name_H-M   'P 1'
#
loop_
_entity.id
_entity.type
_entity.pdbx_description
1 polymer ?
#
loop_
_entity_poly.entity_id
_entity_poly.type
_entity_poly.pdbx_seq_one_letter_code
_entity_poly.pdbx_strand_id
1 'polypeptide(L)'
;MAVSNDVALAFLGCGNLGIAILPGVLASITEARDNASYAASGDIPQSIPTKFIVCVRKSAQRIQDAVNKYPSILVKIFQNDNISGVSEADAVILGCKP
;
A
#
# COMPACT_ATOMS: atom_id res chain seq x y z
N MET A 1 -5.14 14.34 -20.89
CA MET A 1 -5.81 13.16 -20.30
C MET A 1 -4.81 12.50 -19.38
N ALA A 2 -4.93 12.70 -18.06
CA ALA A 2 -4.10 11.97 -17.12
C ALA A 2 -4.54 10.50 -17.15
N VAL A 3 -3.68 9.62 -17.63
CA VAL A 3 -3.91 8.17 -17.54
C VAL A 3 -3.85 7.84 -16.06
N SER A 4 -5.01 7.63 -15.42
CA SER A 4 -5.07 7.06 -14.08
C SER A 4 -4.65 5.61 -14.19
N ASN A 5 -3.33 5.35 -14.16
CA ASN A 5 -2.80 4.01 -14.09
C ASN A 5 -3.19 3.42 -12.74
N ASP A 6 -4.04 2.41 -12.77
CA ASP A 6 -4.65 1.82 -11.60
C ASP A 6 -3.67 0.80 -10.98
N VAL A 7 -2.56 1.32 -10.42
CA VAL A 7 -1.42 0.52 -9.97
C VAL A 7 -1.69 -0.09 -8.60
N ALA A 8 -1.50 -1.41 -8.50
CA ALA A 8 -1.62 -2.20 -7.28
C ALA A 8 -0.25 -2.50 -6.66
N LEU A 9 -0.07 -2.09 -5.40
CA LEU A 9 1.12 -2.38 -4.60
C LEU A 9 0.81 -3.44 -3.55
N ALA A 10 1.50 -4.58 -3.61
CA ALA A 10 1.40 -5.62 -2.59
C ALA A 10 2.55 -5.56 -1.58
N PHE A 11 2.22 -5.77 -0.31
CA PHE A 11 3.16 -6.06 0.75
C PHE A 11 3.09 -7.54 1.10
N LEU A 12 4.14 -8.28 0.74
CA LEU A 12 4.25 -9.70 1.08
C LEU A 12 5.11 -9.88 2.34
N GLY A 13 4.54 -10.52 3.37
CA GLY A 13 5.28 -10.80 4.60
C GLY A 13 5.29 -9.62 5.58
N CYS A 14 4.12 -9.12 5.94
CA CYS A 14 3.96 -7.92 6.77
C CYS A 14 3.97 -8.28 8.27
N GLY A 15 5.15 -8.70 8.74
CA GLY A 15 5.48 -8.75 10.17
C GLY A 15 5.70 -7.34 10.74
N ASN A 16 6.62 -7.20 11.69
CA ASN A 16 6.90 -5.89 12.30
C ASN A 16 7.36 -4.84 11.27
N LEU A 17 8.20 -5.23 10.31
CA LEU A 17 8.70 -4.33 9.28
C LEU A 17 7.57 -3.85 8.34
N GLY A 18 6.75 -4.78 7.83
CA GLY A 18 5.66 -4.42 6.93
C GLY A 18 4.60 -3.55 7.60
N ILE A 19 4.30 -3.78 8.88
CA ILE A 19 3.37 -2.93 9.67
C ILE A 19 3.97 -1.54 9.93
N ALA A 20 5.29 -1.37 9.95
CA ALA A 20 5.91 -0.06 10.09
C ALA A 20 5.93 0.71 8.76
N ILE A 21 6.24 0.03 7.66
CA ILE A 21 6.36 0.67 6.34
C ILE A 21 4.97 1.03 5.78
N LEU A 22 3.99 0.13 5.87
CA LEU A 22 2.67 0.32 5.25
C LEU A 22 2.00 1.64 5.69
N PRO A 23 1.85 1.96 6.99
CA PRO A 23 1.27 3.23 7.43
C PRO A 23 2.05 4.45 6.97
N GLY A 24 3.38 4.38 6.93
CA GLY A 24 4.22 5.48 6.43
C GLY A 24 3.97 5.76 4.94
N VAL A 25 3.83 4.71 4.13
CA VAL A 25 3.47 4.84 2.72
C VAL A 25 2.06 5.40 2.56
N LEU A 26 1.08 4.90 3.33
CA LEU A 26 -0.30 5.40 3.29
C LEU A 26 -0.40 6.88 3.72
N ALA A 27 0.35 7.28 4.75
CA ALA A 27 0.43 8.67 5.21
C ALA A 27 1.02 9.56 4.13
N SER A 28 2.17 9.19 3.56
CA SER A 28 2.83 9.97 2.52
C SER A 28 1.94 10.17 1.29
N ILE A 29 1.17 9.15 0.90
CA ILE A 29 0.24 9.25 -0.24
C ILE A 29 -0.98 10.11 0.11
N THR A 30 -1.49 10.02 1.34
CA THR A 30 -2.59 10.88 1.79
C THR A 30 -2.15 12.34 1.78
N GLU A 31 -0.99 12.64 2.36
CA GLU A 31 -0.40 13.98 2.38
C GLU A 31 -0.11 14.51 0.97
N ALA A 32 0.43 13.67 0.07
CA ALA A 32 0.71 14.06 -1.31
C ALA A 32 -0.58 14.35 -2.10
N ARG A 33 -1.69 13.65 -1.81
CA ARG A 33 -3.00 13.91 -2.43
C ARG A 33 -3.63 15.21 -1.92
N ASP A 34 -3.52 15.48 -0.63
CA ASP A 34 -4.15 16.65 0.00
C ASP A 34 -3.37 17.95 -0.28
N ASN A 35 -2.09 17.83 -0.64
CA ASN A 35 -1.20 18.98 -0.78
C ASN A 35 -0.96 19.32 -2.25
N ALA A 36 -1.77 20.25 -2.79
CA ALA A 36 -1.75 20.71 -4.18
C ALA A 36 -0.37 21.22 -4.67
N SER A 37 0.52 21.59 -3.73
CA SER A 37 1.90 21.98 -4.00
C SER A 37 2.72 20.86 -4.65
N TYR A 38 2.46 19.60 -4.29
CA TYR A 38 3.09 18.46 -4.95
C TYR A 38 2.62 18.32 -6.39
N ALA A 39 1.34 18.60 -6.68
CA ALA A 39 0.81 18.55 -8.05
C ALA A 39 1.42 19.62 -8.96
N ALA A 40 1.85 20.75 -8.37
CA ALA A 40 2.46 21.86 -9.07
C ALA A 40 3.97 21.68 -9.34
N SER A 41 4.69 20.86 -8.56
CA SER A 41 6.15 20.72 -8.71
C SER A 41 6.58 19.87 -9.91
N GLY A 42 5.66 19.17 -10.58
CA GLY A 42 5.98 18.32 -11.74
C GLY A 42 6.79 17.05 -11.41
N ASP A 43 7.24 16.91 -10.16
CA ASP A 43 8.02 15.78 -9.65
C ASP A 43 7.15 14.62 -9.14
N ILE A 44 5.81 14.68 -9.32
CA ILE A 44 4.96 13.54 -8.95
C ILE A 44 5.23 12.39 -9.91
N PRO A 45 5.62 11.19 -9.41
CA PRO A 45 5.71 10.01 -10.24
C PRO A 45 4.38 9.74 -10.94
N GLN A 46 4.40 9.47 -12.24
CA GLN A 46 3.18 9.23 -13.02
C GLN A 46 2.36 8.01 -12.56
N SER A 47 2.90 7.18 -11.68
CA SER A 47 2.25 5.99 -11.13
C SER A 47 2.33 5.98 -9.61
N ILE A 48 1.44 6.73 -8.95
CA ILE A 48 1.16 6.54 -7.52
C ILE A 48 0.21 5.34 -7.38
N PRO A 49 0.52 4.35 -6.53
CA PRO A 49 -0.39 3.23 -6.28
C PRO A 49 -1.75 3.70 -5.76
N THR A 50 -2.82 3.20 -6.37
CA THR A 50 -4.21 3.48 -5.98
C THR A 50 -4.82 2.35 -5.16
N LYS A 51 -4.25 1.14 -5.28
CA LYS A 51 -4.70 -0.08 -4.61
C LYS A 51 -3.57 -0.67 -3.78
N PHE A 52 -3.90 -1.07 -2.56
CA PHE A 52 -2.94 -1.69 -1.65
C PHE A 52 -3.39 -3.08 -1.28
N ILE A 53 -2.46 -4.02 -1.36
CA ILE A 53 -2.70 -5.42 -1.03
C ILE A 53 -1.71 -5.82 0.07
N VAL A 54 -2.19 -6.56 1.05
CA VAL A 54 -1.38 -6.94 2.22
C VAL A 54 -1.55 -8.43 2.46
N CYS A 55 -0.45 -9.18 2.32
CA CYS A 55 -0.45 -10.64 2.47
C CYS A 55 0.26 -11.05 3.77
N VAL A 56 -0.48 -11.67 4.69
CA VAL A 56 0.03 -12.10 6.01
C VAL A 56 -0.46 -13.47 6.43
N ARG A 57 0.22 -14.07 7.42
CA ARG A 57 -0.21 -15.34 8.03
C ARG A 57 -0.93 -15.17 9.37
N LYS A 58 -0.36 -14.39 10.30
CA LYS A 58 -0.82 -14.31 11.71
C LYS A 58 -1.23 -12.91 12.17
N SER A 59 -0.79 -11.86 11.48
CA SER A 59 -0.86 -10.46 11.93
C SER A 59 -2.00 -9.64 11.29
N ALA A 60 -3.04 -10.30 10.75
CA ALA A 60 -4.12 -9.63 10.02
C ALA A 60 -4.81 -8.52 10.85
N GLN A 61 -5.14 -8.79 12.11
CA GLN A 61 -5.78 -7.78 12.98
C GLN A 61 -4.91 -6.54 13.18
N ARG A 62 -3.62 -6.72 13.44
CA ARG A 62 -2.69 -5.59 13.65
C ARG A 62 -2.57 -4.72 12.41
N ILE A 63 -2.64 -5.32 11.22
CA ILE A 63 -2.68 -4.58 9.97
C ILE A 63 -3.99 -3.84 9.85
N GLN A 64 -5.12 -4.51 10.11
CA GLN A 64 -6.44 -3.89 10.05
C GLN A 64 -6.49 -2.62 10.91
N ASP A 65 -6.00 -2.70 12.15
CA ASP A 65 -5.94 -1.55 13.07
C ASP A 65 -5.04 -0.42 12.55
N ALA A 66 -3.96 -0.76 11.86
CA ALA A 66 -3.04 0.23 11.28
C ALA A 66 -3.63 0.92 10.04
N VAL A 67 -4.33 0.18 9.17
CA VAL A 67 -4.92 0.70 7.93
C VAL A 67 -6.23 1.44 8.16
N ASN A 68 -6.98 1.10 9.21
CA ASN A 68 -8.22 1.79 9.59
C ASN A 68 -8.02 3.30 9.87
N LYS A 69 -6.78 3.73 10.11
CA LYS A 69 -6.40 5.14 10.27
C LYS A 69 -6.43 5.93 8.95
N TYR A 70 -6.51 5.25 7.81
CA TYR A 70 -6.46 5.82 6.45
C TYR A 70 -7.71 5.37 5.64
N PRO A 71 -8.92 5.79 6.03
CA PRO A 71 -10.18 5.30 5.42
C PRO A 71 -10.36 5.70 3.95
N SER A 72 -9.60 6.70 3.48
CA SER A 72 -9.60 7.16 2.08
C SER A 72 -8.79 6.26 1.13
N ILE A 73 -8.04 5.29 1.66
CA ILE A 73 -7.20 4.38 0.88
C ILE A 73 -7.74 2.96 1.01
N LEU A 74 -8.00 2.32 -0.13
CA LEU A 74 -8.45 0.93 -0.18
C LEU A 74 -7.28 -0.02 0.07
N VAL A 75 -7.35 -0.74 1.18
CA VAL A 75 -6.38 -1.80 1.51
C VAL A 75 -7.09 -3.15 1.61
N LYS A 76 -6.70 -4.11 0.76
CA LYS A 76 -7.20 -5.49 0.76
C LYS A 76 -6.22 -6.38 1.53
N ILE A 77 -6.70 -7.04 2.57
CA ILE A 77 -5.89 -7.94 3.40
C ILE A 77 -6.18 -9.38 3.01
N PHE A 78 -5.14 -10.11 2.61
CA PHE A 78 -5.17 -11.55 2.41
C PHE A 78 -4.47 -12.24 3.58
N GLN A 79 -5.21 -13.08 4.29
CA GLN A 79 -4.67 -13.90 5.37
C GLN A 79 -4.49 -15.34 4.92
N ASN A 80 -3.27 -15.88 5.08
CA ASN A 80 -2.85 -17.21 4.64
C ASN A 80 -3.00 -17.46 3.13
N ASP A 81 -3.17 -16.40 2.33
CA ASP A 81 -3.30 -16.48 0.88
C ASP A 81 -2.39 -15.45 0.20
N ASN A 82 -1.11 -15.83 0.09
CA ASN A 82 -0.11 -14.96 -0.52
C ASN A 82 -0.23 -14.93 -2.05
N ILE A 83 -0.66 -16.03 -2.67
CA ILE A 83 -0.62 -16.18 -4.12
C ILE A 83 -1.68 -15.29 -4.76
N SER A 84 -2.91 -15.33 -4.26
CA SER A 84 -3.98 -14.47 -4.79
C SER A 84 -3.61 -13.00 -4.67
N GLY A 85 -3.14 -12.57 -3.50
CA GLY A 85 -2.78 -11.17 -3.29
C GLY A 85 -1.58 -10.68 -4.10
N VAL A 86 -0.55 -11.52 -4.29
CA VAL A 86 0.61 -11.17 -5.12
C VAL A 86 0.27 -11.20 -6.61
N SER A 87 -0.62 -12.11 -7.05
CA SER A 87 -1.03 -12.21 -8.46
C SER A 87 -1.79 -10.98 -8.97
N GLU A 88 -2.45 -10.25 -8.07
CA GLU A 88 -3.19 -9.02 -8.37
C GLU A 88 -2.29 -7.77 -8.40
N ALA A 89 -0.99 -7.89 -8.09
CA ALA A 89 -0.11 -6.75 -7.86
C ALA A 89 0.83 -6.47 -9.03
N ASP A 90 1.00 -5.18 -9.35
CA ASP A 90 1.99 -4.72 -10.34
C ASP A 90 3.40 -4.63 -9.73
N ALA A 91 3.47 -4.34 -8.42
CA ALA A 91 4.71 -4.28 -7.66
C ALA A 91 4.55 -4.95 -6.30
N VAL A 92 5.62 -5.60 -5.84
CA VAL A 92 5.63 -6.33 -4.56
C VAL A 92 6.78 -5.84 -3.69
N ILE A 93 6.44 -5.40 -2.47
CA ILE A 93 7.40 -5.15 -1.40
C ILE A 93 7.51 -6.41 -0.56
N LEU A 94 8.71 -6.99 -0.55
CA LEU A 94 9.06 -8.15 0.27
C LEU A 94 9.49 -7.68 1.67
N GLY A 95 8.57 -7.78 2.64
CA GLY A 95 8.82 -7.45 4.05
C GLY A 95 9.33 -8.65 4.89
N CYS A 96 9.72 -9.73 4.23
CA CYS A 96 10.18 -10.95 4.87
C CYS A 96 11.56 -10.76 5.52
N LYS A 97 11.80 -11.47 6.62
CA LYS A 97 13.17 -11.63 7.14
C LYS A 97 14.01 -12.39 6.09
N PRO A 98 15.28 -12.01 5.86
CA PRO A 98 16.18 -12.79 5.01
C PRO A 98 16.41 -14.20 5.57
#